data_AF-A0A945Y5M4-F1
#
_entry.id   AF-A0A945Y5M4-F1
#
_cell.length_a   1.000
_cell.length_b   1.000
_cell.length_c   1.000
_cell.angle_alpha   90.00
_cell.angle_beta   90.00
_cell.angle_gamma   90.00
#
_symmetry.space_group_name_H-M   'P 1'
#
loop_
_entity.id
_entity.type
_entity.pdbx_description
1 polymer ?
#
loop_
_entity_poly.entity_id
_entity_poly.type
_entity_poly.pdbx_seq_one_letter_code
_entity_poly.pdbx_strand_id
1 'polypeptide(L)' 'AYSFIVTYFLIILIDKTIGFRVDDEDEEMGLDTSQHGETWYNLV' A
#
# COMPACT_ATOMS: atom_id res chain seq x y z
N ALA A 1 0.91 15.94 19.77
CA ALA A 1 0.39 16.85 18.73
C ALA A 1 1.33 16.93 17.52
N TYR A 2 2.62 17.25 17.71
CA TYR A 2 3.59 17.40 16.61
C TYR A 2 3.66 16.19 15.66
N SER A 3 3.88 14.98 16.18
CA SER A 3 4.01 13.76 15.37
C SER A 3 2.77 13.50 14.51
N PHE A 4 1.57 13.62 15.09
CA PHE A 4 0.32 13.44 14.36
C PHE A 4 0.19 14.43 13.20
N ILE A 5 0.44 15.72 13.44
CA ILE A 5 0.30 16.77 12.43
C ILE A 5 1.31 16.56 11.29
N VAL A 6 2.57 16.28 11.63
CA VAL A 6 3.63 16.09 10.62
C VAL A 6 3.35 14.85 9.79
N THR A 7 3.01 13.71 10.40
CA THR A 7 2.69 12.49 9.67
C THR A 7 1.45 12.67 8.79
N TYR A 8 0.42 13.38 9.25
CA TYR A 8 -0.78 13.67 8.46
C TYR A 8 -0.45 14.42 7.16
N PHE A 9 0.36 15.48 7.24
CA PHE A 9 0.77 16.23 6.05
C PHE A 9 1.66 15.40 5.12
N LEU A 10 2.57 14.59 5.67
CA LEU A 10 3.43 13.72 4.86
C LEU A 10 2.62 12.68 4.08
N ILE A 11 1.65 12.03 4.72
CA ILE A 11 0.80 11.03 4.05
C ILE A 11 -0.01 11.69 2.93
N ILE A 12 -0.60 12.88 3.16
CA ILE A 12 -1.34 13.60 2.10
C ILE A 12 -0.44 13.93 0.90
N LEU A 13 0.80 14.35 1.14
CA LEU A 13 1.74 14.66 0.06
C LEU A 13 2.11 13.41 -0.74
N ILE A 14 2.35 12.30 -0.05
CA ILE A 14 2.69 11.01 -0.69
C ILE A 14 1.50 10.52 -1.53
N ASP A 15 0.31 10.53 -0.94
CA ASP A 15 -0.93 10.08 -1.59
C ASP A 15 -1.22 10.87 -2.88
N LYS A 16 -0.97 12.19 -2.87
CA LYS A 16 -1.17 13.05 -4.03
C LYS A 16 -0.09 12.96 -5.10
N THR A 17 1.12 12.50 -4.77
CA THR A 17 2.25 12.49 -5.70
C THR A 17 2.47 11.13 -6.35
N ILE A 18 2.42 10.06 -5.55
CA ILE A 18 2.75 8.71 -6.01
C ILE A 18 1.67 7.67 -5.69
N GLY A 19 0.66 8.03 -4.89
CA GLY A 19 -0.32 7.08 -4.36
C GLY A 19 0.22 6.36 -3.13
N PHE A 20 -0.52 6.37 -2.02
CA PHE A 20 -0.08 5.74 -0.78
C PHE A 20 -0.57 4.29 -0.63
N ARG A 21 -1.70 3.96 -1.28
CA ARG A 21 -2.35 2.65 -1.22
C ARG A 21 -2.44 2.05 -2.63
N VAL A 22 -2.39 0.72 -2.69
CA VAL A 22 -2.67 -0.04 -3.93
C VAL A 22 -4.15 0.05 -4.30
N ASP A 23 -4.49 -0.27 -5.54
CA ASP A 23 -5.86 -0.33 -6.00
C ASP A 23 -6.64 -1.47 -5.30
N ASP A 24 -7.97 -1.33 -5.22
CA ASP A 24 -8.83 -2.28 -4.48
C ASP A 24 -8.71 -3.72 -5.02
N GLU A 25 -8.52 -3.88 -6.33
CA GLU A 25 -8.34 -5.19 -6.97
C GLU A 25 -7.02 -5.86 -6.53
N ASP A 26 -5.93 -5.09 -6.44
CA ASP A 26 -4.62 -5.57 -5.99
C ASP A 26 -4.58 -5.87 -4.49
N GLU A 27 -5.39 -5.14 -3.71
CA GLU A 27 -5.59 -5.42 -2.28
C GLU A 27 -6.38 -6.71 -2.07
N GLU A 28 -7.40 -6.97 -2.90
CA GLU A 28 -8.19 -8.21 -2.85
C GLU A 28 -7.38 -9.44 -3.31
N MET A 29 -6.57 -9.29 -4.36
CA MET A 29 -5.68 -10.35 -4.84
C MET A 29 -4.56 -10.68 -3.85
N GLY A 30 -4.17 -9.70 -3.03
CA GLY A 30 -3.11 -9.81 -2.03
C GLY A 30 -1.75 -9.35 -2.56
N LEU A 31 -1.06 -8.56 -1.73
CA LEU A 31 0.20 -7.88 -2.05
C LEU A 31 1.33 -8.81 -2.50
N ASP A 32 1.37 -10.04 -1.99
CA ASP A 32 2.38 -11.02 -2.40
C ASP A 32 2.24 -11.32 -3.89
N THR A 33 1.00 -11.49 -4.37
CA THR A 33 0.73 -11.80 -5.78
C THR A 33 0.76 -10.54 -6.64
N SER A 34 0.12 -9.44 -6.21
CA SER A 34 0.05 -8.20 -7.00
C SER A 34 1.37 -7.43 -7.08
N GLN A 35 2.12 -7.35 -5.99
CA GLN A 35 3.33 -6.51 -5.91
C GLN A 35 4.64 -7.30 -5.95
N HIS A 36 4.68 -8.54 -5.45
CA HIS A 36 5.90 -9.35 -5.40
C HIS A 36 5.92 -10.50 -6.41
N GLY A 37 4.78 -10.82 -7.04
CA GLY A 37 4.66 -11.94 -7.97
C GLY A 37 4.83 -13.31 -7.29
N GLU A 38 4.65 -13.35 -5.97
CA GLU A 38 4.80 -14.53 -5.13
C GLU A 38 3.41 -15.03 -4.68
N THR A 39 3.28 -16.35 -4.52
CA THR A 39 2.13 -16.96 -3.88
C THR A 39 2.52 -17.43 -2.49
N TRP A 40 1.77 -16.99 -1.47
CA TRP A 40 1.96 -17.37 -0.06
C TRP A 40 2.13 -18.88 0.13
N TYR A 41 1.39 -19.67 -0.65
CA TYR A 41 1.52 -21.12 -0.71
C TYR A 41 1.54 -21.59 -2.16
N ASN A 42 2.61 -22.31 -2.54
CA ASN A 42 2.59 -23.19 -3.71
C ASN A 42 1.83 -24.48 -3.34
N LEU A 43 0.50 -24.40 -3.32
CA LEU A 43 -0.34 -25.61 -3.32
C LEU A 43 -0.35 -26.13 -4.76
N VAL A 44 0.53 -27.10 -5.03
CA VAL A 44 0.61 -27.85 -6.30
C VAL A 44 -0.77 -28.38 -6.70
#